data_AF-A0A382SEH4-F1
#
_entry.id   AF-A0A382SEH4-F1
#
_cell.length_a   1.000
_cell.length_b   1.000
_cell.length_c   1.000
_cell.angle_alpha   90.00
_cell.angle_beta   90.00
_cell.angle_gamma   90.00
#
_symmetry.space_group_name_H-M   'P 1'
#
loop_
_entity.id
_entity.type
_entity.pdbx_description
1 polymer ?
#
loop_
_entity_poly.entity_id
_entity_poly.type
_entity_poly.pdbx_seq_one_letter_code
_entity_poly.pdbx_strand_id
1 'polypeptide(L)' 'MNMQIPRMQDLDLQGLRTMIRLDLNVPIENGVITSAARIQ' A
#
# COMPACT_ATOMS: atom_id res chain seq x y z
N MET A 1 8.56 -26.45 -8.47
CA MET A 1 8.78 -25.82 -7.15
C MET A 1 7.76 -24.70 -7.02
N ASN A 2 6.76 -24.83 -6.16
CA ASN A 2 5.73 -23.82 -5.97
C ASN A 2 6.25 -22.78 -4.97
N MET A 3 6.68 -21.61 -5.44
CA MET A 3 7.05 -20.50 -4.55
C MET A 3 5.77 -19.89 -3.99
N GLN A 4 5.49 -20.18 -2.72
CA GLN A 4 4.43 -19.49 -2.00
C GLN A 4 4.95 -18.12 -1.58
N ILE A 5 4.33 -17.05 -2.09
CA ILE A 5 4.63 -15.69 -1.66
C ILE A 5 4.04 -15.52 -0.26
N PRO A 6 4.83 -15.16 0.77
CA PRO A 6 4.31 -14.92 2.11
C PRO A 6 3.36 -13.73 2.08
N ARG A 7 2.21 -13.84 2.75
CA ARG A 7 1.26 -12.73 2.85
C ARG A 7 1.64 -11.86 4.04
N MET A 8 1.46 -10.55 3.91
CA MET A 8 1.77 -9.59 4.97
C MET A 8 1.03 -9.90 6.28
N GLN A 9 -0.22 -10.38 6.21
CA GLN A 9 -1.04 -10.77 7.37
C GLN A 9 -0.47 -11.93 8.18
N ASP A 10 0.46 -12.69 7.61
CA ASP A 10 1.11 -13.83 8.26
C ASP A 10 2.46 -13.43 8.90
N LEU A 11 2.83 -12.13 8.87
CA LEU A 11 4.08 -11.59 9.41
C LEU A 11 3.84 -10.82 10.73
N ASP A 12 4.72 -11.00 11.71
CA ASP A 12 4.80 -10.10 12.87
C ASP A 12 5.61 -8.85 12.51
N LEU A 13 4.93 -7.70 12.48
CA LEU A 13 5.51 -6.42 12.11
C LEU A 13 5.67 -5.47 13.32
N GLN A 14 5.37 -5.93 14.54
CA GLN A 14 5.39 -5.06 15.72
C GLN A 14 6.82 -4.55 15.99
N GLY A 15 6.98 -3.23 16.05
CA GLY A 15 8.28 -2.60 16.28
C GLY A 15 9.23 -2.60 15.07
N LEU A 16 8.78 -3.08 13.90
CA LEU A 16 9.59 -3.10 12.69
C LEU A 16 9.25 -1.90 11.77
N ARG A 17 10.26 -1.44 11.03
CA ARG A 17 10.07 -0.49 9.93
C ARG A 17 9.71 -1.27 8.67
N THR A 18 8.46 -1.17 8.24
CA THR A 18 7.96 -1.88 7.06
C THR A 18 7.89 -0.96 5.84
N MET A 19 8.49 -1.37 4.72
CA MET A 19 8.34 -0.71 3.42
C MET A 19 7.13 -1.31 2.70
N ILE A 20 6.15 -0.48 2.33
CA ILE A 20 4.96 -0.89 1.60
C ILE A 20 4.92 -0.14 0.27
N ARG A 21 4.72 -0.88 -0.82
CA ARG A 21 4.44 -0.30 -2.14
C ARG A 21 2.94 -0.18 -2.31
N LEU A 22 2.44 1.05 -2.41
CA LEU A 22 1.03 1.36 -2.61
C LEU A 22 0.81 2.00 -3.99
N ASP A 23 -0.40 1.85 -4.54
CA ASP A 23 -0.86 2.67 -5.67
C ASP A 23 -1.56 3.92 -5.12
N LEU A 24 -0.80 5.00 -4.94
CA LEU A 24 -1.32 6.30 -4.50
C LEU A 24 -1.49 7.29 -5.65
N ASN A 25 -1.49 6.81 -6.89
CA ASN A 25 -1.59 7.68 -8.07
C ASN A 25 -3.04 8.12 -8.28
N VAL A 26 -3.42 9.23 -7.66
CA VAL A 26 -4.76 9.83 -7.68
C VAL A 26 -4.81 11.10 -8.53
N PRO A 27 -5.98 11.47 -9.09
CA PRO A 27 -6.14 12.75 -9.76
C PRO A 27 -6.06 13.92 -8.75
N ILE A 28 -5.33 14.96 -9.14
CA ILE A 28 -5.07 16.15 -8.33
C ILE A 28 -5.33 17.39 -9.18
N GLU A 29 -6.06 18.35 -8.62
CA GLU A 29 -6.29 19.68 -9.21
C GLU A 29 -5.95 20.75 -8.17
N ASN A 30 -5.09 21.71 -8.53
CA ASN A 30 -4.63 22.79 -7.63
C ASN A 30 -4.11 22.31 -6.26
N GLY A 31 -3.44 21.15 -6.23
CA GLY A 31 -2.92 20.55 -4.99
C GLY A 31 -3.97 19.83 -4.14
N VAL A 32 -5.22 19.71 -4.61
CA VAL A 32 -6.31 19.02 -3.93
C VAL A 32 -6.64 17.72 -4.67
N ILE A 33 -6.81 16.63 -3.93
CA ILE A 33 -7.25 15.34 -4.47
C ILE A 33 -8.71 15.47 -4.91
N THR A 34 -8.99 15.16 -6.18
CA THR A 34 -10.37 15.21 -6.71
C THR A 34 -11.07 13.86 -6.67
N SER A 35 -10.33 12.76 -6.52
CA SER A 35 -10.87 11.42 -6.28
C SER A 35 -9.94 10.59 -5.40
N ALA A 36 -10.48 10.04 -4.30
CA ALA A 36 -9.75 9.26 -3.31
C ALA A 36 -9.86 7.73 -3.51
N ALA A 37 -10.39 7.26 -4.65
CA ALA A 37 -10.71 5.85 -4.86
C ALA A 37 -9.53 4.86 -4.69
N ARG A 38 -8.28 5.30 -4.85
CA ARG A 38 -7.07 4.48 -4.66
C ARG A 38 -6.47 4.56 -3.25
N ILE A 39 -7.05 5.39 -2.39
CA ILE A 39 -6.60 5.62 -1.00
C ILE A 39 -7.58 4.98 0.00
N GLN A 40 -8.88 4.88 -0.35
CA GLN A 40 -9.94 4.33 0.50
C GLN A 40 -9.73 2.87 0.91
#